data_AF-A0A5B1RBB2-F1
#
_entry.id   AF-A0A5B1RBB2-F1
#
_cell.length_a   1.000
_cell.length_b   1.000
_cell.length_c   1.000
_cell.angle_alpha   90.00
_cell.angle_beta   90.00
_cell.angle_gamma   90.00
#
_symmetry.space_group_name_H-M   'P 1'
#
loop_
_entity.id
_entity.type
_entity.pdbx_description
1 polymer ?
#
loop_
_entity_poly.entity_id
_entity_poly.type
_entity_poly.pdbx_seq_one_letter_code
_entity_poly.pdbx_strand_id
1 'polypeptide(L)'
;MTSIPSPSSFEFPAAYWNAVYVHPDFPSYPPLHSLDNLLCHVDNFHVRFLSSGQPDPSDLMDIMGSTDFLPVVNVYDRDPSISDWYYTIYALKNQDHMSQPNSIVNALSRPGLSTFGPAFAVKNGPWDGDWVLDDGISSEAFGRSAWWYLRSGNTVDNVFGERGLLRFLKQ
;
A
#
# COMPACT_ATOMS: atom_id res chain seq x y z
N MET A 1 -34.46 -4.18 33.27
CA MET A 1 -33.06 -3.76 33.08
C MET A 1 -32.54 -4.51 31.87
N THR A 2 -32.56 -3.86 30.71
CA THR A 2 -32.16 -4.42 29.42
C THR A 2 -30.65 -4.18 29.23
N SER A 3 -29.87 -5.26 29.31
CA SER A 3 -28.45 -5.26 28.97
C SER A 3 -28.28 -5.13 27.45
N ILE A 4 -27.57 -4.08 27.04
CA ILE A 4 -27.13 -3.85 25.65
C ILE A 4 -26.00 -4.85 25.35
N PRO A 5 -26.04 -5.62 24.24
CA PRO A 5 -24.87 -6.37 23.81
C PRO A 5 -23.83 -5.41 23.25
N SER A 6 -22.60 -5.49 23.78
CA SER A 6 -21.42 -4.80 23.23
C SER A 6 -21.20 -5.20 21.76
N PRO A 7 -20.82 -4.26 20.87
CA PRO A 7 -20.53 -4.61 19.49
C PRO A 7 -19.30 -5.51 19.43
N SER A 8 -19.51 -6.63 18.74
CA SER A 8 -18.56 -7.63 18.26
C SER A 8 -17.15 -7.09 18.01
N SER A 9 -16.19 -7.66 18.73
CA SER A 9 -14.83 -7.81 18.23
C SER A 9 -14.89 -8.46 16.86
N PHE A 10 -14.48 -7.73 15.82
CA PHE A 10 -14.21 -8.32 14.51
C PHE A 10 -13.11 -9.36 14.69
N GLU A 11 -13.50 -10.62 14.82
CA GLU A 11 -12.59 -11.75 14.70
C GLU A 11 -12.19 -11.84 13.23
N PHE A 12 -10.99 -11.34 12.92
CA PHE A 12 -10.37 -11.58 11.62
C PHE A 12 -10.24 -13.09 11.42
N PRO A 13 -10.72 -13.67 10.31
CA PRO A 13 -10.44 -15.06 10.02
C PRO A 13 -8.93 -15.25 9.88
N ALA A 14 -8.45 -16.42 10.32
CA ALA A 14 -7.04 -16.74 10.42
C ALA A 14 -6.21 -16.40 9.16
N ALA A 15 -5.12 -15.65 9.39
CA ALA A 15 -3.86 -15.66 8.65
C ALA A 15 -3.83 -15.13 7.20
N TYR A 16 -4.58 -14.06 6.88
CA TYR A 16 -4.24 -13.25 5.70
C TYR A 16 -3.42 -12.03 6.12
N TRP A 17 -2.28 -11.83 5.47
CA TRP A 17 -1.52 -10.58 5.58
C TRP A 17 -2.40 -9.41 5.12
N ASN A 18 -2.30 -8.27 5.79
CA ASN A 18 -3.12 -7.09 5.48
C ASN A 18 -2.28 -5.86 5.07
N ALA A 19 -0.96 -5.99 5.08
CA ALA A 19 -0.06 -4.98 4.52
C ALA A 19 1.15 -5.61 3.80
N VAL A 20 1.77 -4.82 2.93
CA VAL A 20 3.05 -5.12 2.26
C VAL A 20 4.04 -4.03 2.60
N TYR A 21 5.16 -4.40 3.20
CA TYR A 21 6.27 -3.52 3.52
C TYR A 21 7.10 -3.37 2.25
N VAL A 22 7.51 -2.13 1.95
CA VAL A 22 8.34 -1.81 0.79
C VAL A 22 9.65 -1.26 1.30
N HIS A 23 10.71 -2.05 1.16
CA HIS A 23 12.05 -1.69 1.59
C HIS A 23 12.59 -0.50 0.76
N PRO A 24 13.32 0.43 1.38
CA PRO A 24 14.10 1.38 0.62
C PRO A 24 15.33 0.69 0.00
N ASP A 25 15.99 1.37 -0.93
CA ASP A 25 17.04 0.84 -1.81
C ASP A 25 18.38 0.63 -1.06
N PHE A 26 18.41 -0.24 -0.05
CA PHE A 26 19.65 -0.58 0.65
C PHE A 26 20.62 -1.32 -0.28
N PRO A 27 21.94 -1.12 -0.12
CA PRO A 27 22.96 -1.82 -0.92
C PRO A 27 22.91 -3.35 -0.82
N SER A 28 22.31 -3.90 0.24
CA SER A 28 22.12 -5.33 0.44
C SER A 28 21.03 -5.94 -0.46
N TYR A 29 20.12 -5.13 -0.98
CA TYR A 29 19.07 -5.60 -1.87
C TYR A 29 19.51 -5.60 -3.33
N PRO A 30 19.03 -6.56 -4.13
CA PRO A 30 19.40 -6.62 -5.54
C PRO A 30 18.80 -5.44 -6.33
N PRO A 31 19.51 -4.85 -7.30
CA PRO A 31 18.95 -3.78 -8.14
C PRO A 31 17.68 -4.21 -8.89
N LEU A 32 16.76 -3.28 -9.15
CA LEU A 32 15.44 -3.54 -9.76
C LEU A 32 15.50 -3.83 -11.28
N HIS A 33 16.15 -4.91 -11.67
CA HIS A 33 16.32 -5.33 -13.08
C HIS A 33 15.34 -6.42 -13.53
N SER A 34 14.72 -7.14 -12.59
CA SER A 34 13.76 -8.21 -12.84
C SER A 34 12.63 -8.16 -11.80
N LEU A 35 11.52 -8.86 -12.09
CA LEU A 35 10.45 -9.07 -11.12
C LEU A 35 10.99 -9.77 -9.86
N ASP A 36 11.81 -10.80 -10.01
CA ASP A 36 12.37 -11.53 -8.87
C ASP A 36 13.20 -10.62 -7.97
N ASN A 37 13.99 -9.71 -8.55
CA ASN A 37 14.73 -8.73 -7.78
C ASN A 37 13.78 -7.79 -7.04
N LEU A 38 12.71 -7.30 -7.69
CA LEU A 38 11.70 -6.46 -7.05
C LEU A 38 11.02 -7.18 -5.87
N LEU A 39 10.71 -8.47 -6.02
CA LEU A 39 10.10 -9.26 -4.97
C LEU A 39 10.98 -9.38 -3.72
N CYS A 40 12.31 -9.25 -3.85
CA CYS A 40 13.21 -9.16 -2.69
C CYS A 40 13.07 -7.85 -1.89
N HIS A 41 12.38 -6.82 -2.41
CA HIS A 41 12.17 -5.53 -1.74
C HIS A 41 10.79 -5.40 -1.13
N VAL A 42 9.97 -6.45 -1.15
CA VAL A 42 8.61 -6.41 -0.61
C VAL A 42 8.32 -7.60 0.29
N ASP A 43 7.82 -7.32 1.49
CA ASP A 43 7.47 -8.34 2.46
C ASP A 43 6.02 -8.20 2.89
N ASN A 44 5.35 -9.33 2.99
CA ASN A 44 4.05 -9.37 3.64
C ASN A 44 4.19 -9.15 5.15
N PHE A 45 3.32 -8.35 5.73
CA PHE A 45 3.27 -8.18 7.18
C PHE A 45 1.86 -7.91 7.69
N HIS A 46 1.72 -7.91 9.01
CA HIS A 46 0.46 -7.64 9.69
C HIS A 46 0.53 -6.31 10.42
N VAL A 47 -0.45 -5.45 10.20
CA VAL A 47 -0.65 -4.20 10.93
C VAL A 47 -2.06 -4.18 11.50
N ARG A 48 -2.21 -3.91 12.78
CA ARG A 48 -3.52 -3.69 13.39
C ARG A 48 -4.05 -2.35 12.91
N PHE A 49 -5.36 -2.22 12.84
CA PHE A 49 -6.01 -0.96 12.51
C PHE A 49 -6.93 -0.56 13.66
N LEU A 50 -6.95 0.74 13.95
CA LEU A 50 -7.86 1.34 14.92
C LEU A 50 -9.29 1.31 14.37
N SER A 51 -10.28 1.61 15.22
CA SER A 51 -11.68 1.72 14.79
C SER A 51 -11.93 2.87 13.81
N SER A 52 -11.04 3.87 13.77
CA SER A 52 -11.01 4.91 12.73
C SER A 52 -10.44 4.40 11.40
N GLY A 53 -10.00 3.14 11.38
CA GLY A 53 -9.32 2.46 10.30
C GLY A 53 -7.89 2.93 10.05
N GLN A 54 -7.36 3.90 10.79
CA GLN A 54 -5.92 4.20 10.72
C GLN A 54 -5.09 3.02 11.24
N PRO A 55 -3.89 2.76 10.69
CA PRO A 55 -3.01 1.75 11.24
C PRO A 55 -2.65 2.06 12.69
N ASP A 56 -2.51 1.01 13.51
CA ASP A 56 -2.16 1.11 14.93
C ASP A 56 -0.75 1.73 15.05
N PRO A 57 -0.61 2.87 15.76
CA PRO A 57 0.68 3.54 15.91
C PRO A 57 1.77 2.66 16.55
N SER A 58 1.40 1.71 17.41
CA SER A 58 2.38 0.82 18.04
C SER A 58 3.01 -0.14 17.03
N ASP A 59 2.19 -0.75 16.15
CA ASP A 59 2.69 -1.61 15.09
C ASP A 59 3.54 -0.83 14.09
N LEU A 60 3.10 0.38 13.72
CA LEU A 60 3.89 1.25 12.86
C LEU A 60 5.24 1.63 13.47
N MET A 61 5.28 1.93 14.78
CA MET A 61 6.53 2.24 15.46
C MET A 61 7.49 1.05 15.45
N ASP A 62 6.98 -0.15 15.72
CA ASP A 62 7.79 -1.37 15.78
C ASP A 62 8.32 -1.78 14.40
N ILE A 63 7.51 -1.61 13.35
CA ILE A 63 7.83 -2.07 12.00
C ILE A 63 8.64 -1.03 11.23
N MET A 64 8.27 0.25 11.36
CA MET A 64 8.76 1.34 10.53
C MET A 64 9.66 2.33 11.28
N GLY A 65 9.76 2.22 12.61
CA GLY A 65 10.54 3.12 13.46
C GLY A 65 9.93 4.52 13.64
N SER A 66 8.68 4.72 13.22
CA SER A 66 7.95 5.99 13.28
C SER A 66 6.46 5.71 13.32
N THR A 67 5.65 6.72 13.66
CA THR A 67 4.18 6.68 13.55
C THR A 67 3.64 7.75 12.60
N ASP A 68 4.52 8.59 12.04
CA ASP A 68 4.13 9.77 11.26
C ASP A 68 4.21 9.45 9.75
N PHE A 69 3.10 8.94 9.21
CA PHE A 69 2.95 8.56 7.81
C PHE A 69 1.84 9.34 7.12
N LEU A 70 1.93 9.44 5.80
CA LEU A 70 0.88 9.96 4.95
C LEU A 70 0.67 9.09 3.71
N PRO A 71 -0.56 9.00 3.19
CA PRO A 71 -0.81 8.35 1.91
C PRO A 71 -0.14 9.14 0.79
N VAL A 72 0.77 8.51 0.06
CA VAL A 72 1.54 9.15 -1.02
C VAL A 72 0.93 8.89 -2.39
N VAL A 73 0.41 7.67 -2.62
CA VAL A 73 -0.17 7.30 -3.89
C VAL A 73 -1.16 6.15 -3.76
N ASN A 74 -2.14 6.13 -4.64
CA ASN A 74 -3.06 5.03 -4.84
C ASN A 74 -2.73 4.34 -6.15
N VAL A 75 -2.83 3.02 -6.22
CA VAL A 75 -2.42 2.20 -7.37
C VAL A 75 -3.54 1.20 -7.69
N TYR A 76 -3.91 1.10 -8.96
CA TYR A 76 -4.82 0.04 -9.42
C TYR A 76 -4.06 -1.29 -9.51
N ASP A 77 -4.75 -2.39 -9.26
CA ASP A 77 -4.17 -3.69 -9.61
C ASP A 77 -3.98 -3.77 -11.14
N ARG A 78 -2.94 -4.48 -11.58
CA ARG A 78 -2.69 -4.71 -13.01
C ARG A 78 -3.81 -5.49 -13.68
N ASP A 79 -4.62 -6.25 -12.93
CA ASP A 79 -5.76 -6.99 -13.48
C ASP A 79 -6.83 -6.00 -13.99
N PRO A 80 -7.08 -5.96 -15.32
CA PRO A 80 -8.03 -5.03 -15.93
C PRO A 80 -9.50 -5.29 -15.52
N SER A 81 -9.82 -6.47 -14.97
CA SER A 81 -11.16 -6.81 -14.49
C SER A 81 -11.49 -6.16 -13.13
N ILE A 82 -10.48 -5.80 -12.34
CA ILE A 82 -10.64 -5.19 -11.02
C ILE A 82 -10.86 -3.68 -11.19
N SER A 83 -12.12 -3.24 -11.15
CA SER A 83 -12.49 -1.83 -11.38
C SER A 83 -12.33 -0.91 -10.18
N ASP A 84 -12.03 -1.46 -9.00
CA ASP A 84 -11.72 -0.70 -7.81
C ASP A 84 -10.20 -0.59 -7.63
N TRP A 85 -9.73 0.60 -7.25
CA TRP A 85 -8.36 0.82 -6.75
C TRP A 85 -7.99 -0.25 -5.73
N TYR A 86 -6.76 -0.76 -5.79
CA TYR A 86 -6.41 -1.93 -5.00
C TYR A 86 -5.38 -1.63 -3.93
N TYR A 87 -4.44 -0.70 -4.15
CA TYR A 87 -3.38 -0.44 -3.17
C TYR A 87 -3.30 1.04 -2.80
N THR A 88 -3.31 1.35 -1.51
CA THR A 88 -2.90 2.66 -0.98
C THR A 88 -1.53 2.53 -0.36
N ILE A 89 -0.58 3.35 -0.81
CA ILE A 89 0.80 3.37 -0.34
C ILE A 89 1.00 4.53 0.63
N TYR A 90 1.56 4.24 1.79
CA TYR A 90 1.91 5.18 2.83
C TYR A 90 3.43 5.27 2.97
N ALA A 91 3.95 6.49 3.15
CA ALA A 91 5.36 6.74 3.41
C ALA A 91 5.52 7.70 4.60
N LEU A 92 6.74 7.76 5.13
CA LEU A 92 7.07 8.69 6.21
C LEU A 92 6.74 10.13 5.79
N LYS A 93 6.12 10.90 6.69
CA LYS A 93 5.79 12.31 6.47
C LYS A 93 7.03 13.18 6.48
N ASN A 94 7.87 13.00 7.51
CA ASN A 94 9.16 13.68 7.61
C ASN A 94 10.21 12.81 6.93
N GLN A 95 10.44 13.10 5.66
CA GLN A 95 11.40 12.36 4.87
C GLN A 95 12.79 12.89 5.15
N ASP A 96 13.59 12.07 5.80
CA ASP A 96 15.01 12.33 5.91
C ASP A 96 15.66 12.06 4.54
N HIS A 97 16.07 13.11 3.83
CA HIS A 97 16.76 12.99 2.55
C HIS A 97 18.13 12.31 2.66
N MET A 98 18.63 12.07 3.88
CA MET A 98 19.80 11.22 4.14
C MET A 98 19.46 9.72 4.15
N SER A 99 18.17 9.37 4.26
CA SER A 99 17.71 7.98 4.14
C SER A 99 17.79 7.51 2.70
N GLN A 100 17.83 6.18 2.51
CA GLN A 100 17.86 5.58 1.18
C GLN A 100 16.56 5.89 0.42
N PRO A 101 16.62 6.16 -0.90
CA PRO A 101 15.43 6.34 -1.71
C PRO A 101 14.61 5.05 -1.75
N ASN A 102 13.32 5.16 -2.11
CA ASN A 102 12.46 4.00 -2.34
C ASN A 102 12.04 3.96 -3.80
N SER A 103 12.83 3.27 -4.64
CA SER A 103 12.63 3.27 -6.10
C SER A 103 11.27 2.69 -6.52
N ILE A 104 10.73 1.72 -5.78
CA ILE A 104 9.41 1.14 -6.07
C ILE A 104 8.33 2.20 -5.87
N VAL A 105 8.33 2.87 -4.72
CA VAL A 105 7.33 3.92 -4.43
C VAL A 105 7.50 5.10 -5.38
N ASN A 106 8.74 5.48 -5.69
CA ASN A 106 9.04 6.59 -6.60
C ASN A 106 8.53 6.32 -8.02
N ALA A 107 8.65 5.08 -8.50
CA ALA A 107 8.13 4.69 -9.80
C ALA A 107 6.60 4.66 -9.86
N LEU A 108 5.96 4.39 -8.73
CA LEU A 108 4.51 4.42 -8.59
C LEU A 108 3.98 5.82 -8.27
N SER A 109 4.83 6.74 -7.88
CA SER A 109 4.44 8.10 -7.50
C SER A 109 4.34 9.03 -8.70
N ARG A 110 3.68 10.18 -8.49
CA ARG A 110 3.64 11.24 -9.48
C ARG A 110 5.04 11.80 -9.75
N PRO A 111 5.32 12.26 -10.99
CA PRO A 111 6.57 12.96 -11.28
C PRO A 111 6.80 14.13 -10.31
N GLY A 112 8.00 14.20 -9.73
CA GLY A 112 8.39 15.25 -8.78
C GLY A 112 8.17 14.90 -7.30
N LEU A 113 7.47 13.81 -6.98
CA LEU A 113 7.45 13.28 -5.61
C LEU A 113 8.59 12.28 -5.44
N SER A 114 9.52 12.57 -4.53
CA SER A 114 10.60 11.66 -4.15
C SER A 114 10.35 11.17 -2.74
N THR A 115 10.21 9.86 -2.60
CA THR A 115 10.05 9.09 -1.38
C THR A 115 11.38 8.50 -0.94
N PHE A 116 11.72 8.72 0.32
CA PHE A 116 12.87 8.19 1.04
C PHE A 116 12.41 7.39 2.24
N GLY A 117 13.18 6.35 2.57
CA GLY A 117 12.88 5.44 3.67
C GLY A 117 11.81 4.40 3.33
N PRO A 118 11.41 3.62 4.34
CA PRO A 118 10.45 2.55 4.16
C PRO A 118 9.04 3.09 3.90
N ALA A 119 8.26 2.28 3.20
CA ALA A 119 6.85 2.53 2.95
C ALA A 119 6.06 1.25 3.20
N PHE A 120 4.74 1.37 3.29
CA PHE A 120 3.87 0.20 3.29
C PHE A 120 2.66 0.42 2.40
N ALA A 121 2.16 -0.66 1.82
CA ALA A 121 0.96 -0.69 1.02
C ALA A 121 -0.12 -1.51 1.73
N VAL A 122 -1.35 -1.04 1.68
CA VAL A 122 -2.54 -1.76 2.17
C VAL A 122 -3.52 -1.91 1.03
N LYS A 123 -4.33 -2.96 1.08
CA LYS A 123 -5.41 -3.15 0.13
C LYS A 123 -6.65 -2.38 0.56
N ASN A 124 -7.37 -1.77 -0.37
CA ASN A 124 -8.64 -1.06 -0.11
C ASN A 124 -8.51 -0.03 1.02
N GLY A 125 -7.58 0.93 0.87
CA GLY A 125 -7.43 2.05 1.79
C GLY A 125 -8.69 2.93 1.92
N PRO A 126 -8.65 4.00 2.72
CA PRO A 126 -9.84 4.76 3.13
C PRO A 126 -10.61 5.32 1.92
N TRP A 127 -11.84 4.84 1.72
CA TRP A 127 -12.78 5.37 0.74
C TRP A 127 -13.70 6.37 1.43
N ASP A 128 -13.61 7.65 1.08
CA ASP A 128 -14.51 8.70 1.61
C ASP A 128 -14.58 8.76 3.15
N GLY A 129 -13.52 8.29 3.83
CA GLY A 129 -13.41 8.24 5.30
C GLY A 129 -13.70 6.88 5.93
N ASP A 130 -14.26 5.91 5.19
CA ASP A 130 -14.57 4.57 5.68
C ASP A 130 -13.52 3.55 5.21
N TRP A 131 -13.02 2.74 6.15
CA TRP A 131 -12.02 1.69 5.89
C TRP A 131 -12.69 0.33 5.68
N VAL A 132 -12.30 -0.36 4.61
CA VAL A 132 -12.76 -1.72 4.31
C VAL A 132 -11.54 -2.64 4.22
N LEU A 133 -11.21 -3.28 5.34
CA LEU A 133 -10.09 -4.24 5.45
C LEU A 133 -10.52 -5.67 5.15
N ASP A 134 -11.44 -5.84 4.20
CA ASP A 134 -12.12 -7.13 4.00
C ASP A 134 -11.28 -8.13 3.18
N ASP A 135 -10.14 -7.70 2.66
CA ASP A 135 -9.32 -8.50 1.77
C ASP A 135 -7.84 -8.56 2.18
N GLY A 136 -7.31 -9.78 2.22
CA GLY A 136 -5.87 -10.01 2.34
C GLY A 136 -5.07 -9.41 1.17
N ILE A 137 -3.82 -9.08 1.45
CA ILE A 137 -2.84 -8.61 0.47
C ILE A 137 -1.72 -9.64 0.28
N SER A 138 -1.19 -9.73 -0.94
CA SER A 138 -0.03 -10.56 -1.29
C SER A 138 1.10 -9.65 -1.78
N SER A 139 2.31 -9.81 -1.23
CA SER A 139 3.50 -9.10 -1.71
C SER A 139 3.83 -9.48 -3.15
N GLU A 140 3.55 -10.72 -3.56
CA GLU A 140 3.69 -11.16 -4.94
C GLU A 140 2.71 -10.44 -5.87
N ALA A 141 1.42 -10.36 -5.50
CA ALA A 141 0.43 -9.65 -6.29
C ALA A 141 0.76 -8.15 -6.41
N PHE A 142 1.10 -7.52 -5.28
CA PHE A 142 1.57 -6.13 -5.24
C PHE A 142 2.82 -5.94 -6.11
N GLY A 143 3.83 -6.80 -5.95
CA GLY A 143 5.10 -6.72 -6.67
C GLY A 143 4.92 -6.90 -8.18
N ARG A 144 4.03 -7.80 -8.62
CA ARG A 144 3.68 -7.95 -10.04
C ARG A 144 2.96 -6.72 -10.59
N SER A 145 2.09 -6.11 -9.81
CA SER A 145 1.42 -4.85 -10.17
C SER A 145 2.43 -3.70 -10.27
N ALA A 146 3.32 -3.55 -9.28
CA ALA A 146 4.39 -2.56 -9.30
C ALA A 146 5.34 -2.74 -10.49
N TRP A 147 5.74 -3.98 -10.78
CA TRP A 147 6.58 -4.30 -11.93
C TRP A 147 5.91 -3.97 -13.26
N TRP A 148 4.60 -4.19 -13.37
CA TRP A 148 3.85 -3.83 -14.57
C TRP A 148 3.88 -2.32 -14.82
N TYR A 149 3.69 -1.48 -13.79
CA TYR A 149 3.83 -0.02 -13.92
C TYR A 149 5.26 0.37 -14.36
N LEU A 150 6.28 -0.18 -13.69
CA LEU A 150 7.69 0.05 -14.01
C LEU A 150 8.07 -0.28 -15.46
N ARG A 151 7.42 -1.29 -16.07
CA ARG A 151 7.80 -1.80 -17.39
C ARG A 151 6.90 -1.36 -18.54
N SER A 152 5.64 -1.03 -18.26
CA SER A 152 4.66 -0.69 -19.30
C SER A 152 4.79 0.76 -19.79
N GLY A 153 5.43 1.63 -19.01
CA GLY A 153 5.45 3.08 -19.28
C GLY A 153 4.12 3.77 -18.94
N ASN A 154 3.15 3.04 -18.39
CA ASN A 154 1.93 3.64 -17.85
C ASN A 154 2.26 4.37 -16.55
N THR A 155 1.79 5.59 -16.41
CA THR A 155 1.81 6.30 -15.13
C THR A 155 0.57 5.92 -14.33
N VAL A 156 0.67 6.03 -12.99
CA VAL A 156 -0.49 5.88 -12.12
C VAL A 156 -1.60 6.86 -12.53
N ASP A 157 -1.28 8.12 -12.84
CA ASP A 157 -2.29 9.10 -13.26
C ASP A 157 -3.03 8.69 -14.55
N ASN A 158 -2.35 8.11 -15.55
CA ASN A 158 -2.99 7.65 -16.78
C ASN A 158 -3.99 6.53 -16.49
N VAL A 159 -3.58 5.53 -15.71
CA VAL A 159 -4.43 4.39 -15.36
C VAL A 159 -5.58 4.83 -14.45
N PHE A 160 -5.32 5.76 -13.52
CA PHE A 160 -6.37 6.33 -12.68
C PHE A 160 -7.39 7.11 -13.47
N GLY A 161 -6.96 7.92 -14.45
CA GLY A 161 -7.85 8.66 -15.33
C GLY A 161 -8.76 7.72 -16.13
N GLU A 162 -8.18 6.71 -16.78
CA GLU A 162 -8.93 5.76 -17.60
C GLU A 162 -9.91 4.92 -16.76
N ARG A 163 -9.41 4.27 -15.70
CA ARG A 163 -10.20 3.33 -14.90
C ARG A 163 -11.18 4.04 -13.97
N GLY A 164 -10.79 5.20 -13.45
CA GLY A 164 -11.67 6.08 -12.69
C GLY A 164 -12.88 6.53 -13.51
N LEU A 165 -12.67 6.93 -14.77
CA LEU A 165 -13.77 7.29 -15.68
C LEU A 165 -14.67 6.08 -15.99
N LEU A 166 -14.09 4.92 -16.31
CA LEU A 166 -14.87 3.71 -16.56
C LEU A 166 -15.74 3.30 -15.37
N ARG A 167 -15.24 3.49 -14.15
CA ARG A 167 -16.02 3.26 -12.93
C ARG A 167 -17.17 4.25 -12.79
N PHE A 168 -16.92 5.54 -13.03
CA PHE A 168 -17.95 6.58 -12.98
C PHE A 168 -19.09 6.33 -13.98
N LEU A 169 -18.77 5.80 -15.16
CA LEU A 169 -19.74 5.48 -16.21
C LEU A 169 -20.55 4.19 -15.95
N LYS A 170 -20.10 3.35 -15.01
CA LYS A 170 -20.76 2.08 -14.66
C LYS A 170 -21.72 2.20 -13.45
N GLN A 171 -21.72 3.35 -12.76
CA GLN A 171 -22.67 3.68 -11.70
C GLN A 171 -23.96 4.25 -12.29
#